data_AF-E0U006-F1
#
_entry.id   AF-E0U006-F1
#
_cell.length_a   1.000
_cell.length_b   1.000
_cell.length_c   1.000
_cell.angle_alpha   90.00
_cell.angle_beta   90.00
_cell.angle_gamma   90.00
#
_symmetry.space_group_name_H-M   'P 1'
#
loop_
_entity.id
_entity.type
_entity.pdbx_description
1 polymer ?
#
loop_
_entity_poly.entity_id
_entity_poly.type
_entity_poly.pdbx_seq_one_letter_code
_entity_poly.pdbx_strand_id
1 'polypeptide(L)' 'MRSKLSLIGVPIVMIIGYIISLSFEWLFPVLTFGVAGLYLFIFAPIHNKLIRYFFLFVFLINLLSSVALYLKV' A
#
# COMPACT_ATOMS: atom_id res chain seq x y z
N MET A 1 -21.80 6.10 -1.70
CA MET A 1 -20.76 7.17 -1.66
C MET A 1 -19.40 6.71 -1.12
N ARG A 2 -19.30 5.69 -0.23
CA ARG A 2 -18.00 5.21 0.29
C ARG A 2 -16.97 4.77 -0.77
N SER A 3 -17.41 4.23 -1.92
CA SER A 3 -16.50 3.72 -2.98
C SER A 3 -15.67 4.80 -3.67
N LYS A 4 -16.21 6.01 -3.86
CA LYS A 4 -15.51 7.08 -4.59
C LYS A 4 -14.41 7.70 -3.72
N LEU A 5 -14.69 7.88 -2.43
CA LEU A 5 -13.71 8.37 -1.44
C LEU A 5 -12.55 7.38 -1.24
N SER A 6 -12.83 6.08 -1.20
CA SER A 6 -11.79 5.04 -1.09
C SER A 6 -10.93 4.90 -2.36
N LEU A 7 -11.35 5.44 -3.50
CA LEU A 7 -10.54 5.46 -4.72
C LEU A 7 -9.67 6.71 -4.81
N ILE A 8 -10.17 7.85 -4.30
CA ILE A 8 -9.41 9.11 -4.22
C ILE A 8 -8.31 9.04 -3.16
N GLY A 9 -8.50 8.27 -2.08
CA GLY A 9 -7.47 8.11 -1.05
C GLY A 9 -6.21 7.36 -1.52
N VAL A 10 -6.32 6.50 -2.54
CA VAL A 10 -5.17 5.74 -3.07
C VAL A 10 -4.06 6.64 -3.63
N PRO A 11 -4.33 7.57 -4.58
CA PRO A 11 -3.28 8.45 -5.08
C PRO A 11 -2.72 9.36 -3.99
N ILE A 12 -3.54 9.79 -3.02
CA ILE A 12 -3.07 10.60 -1.88
C ILE A 12 -2.05 9.80 -1.04
N VAL A 13 -2.40 8.57 -0.68
CA VAL A 13 -1.51 7.67 0.07
C VAL A 13 -0.21 7.42 -0.69
N MET A 14 -0.29 7.16 -2.00
CA MET A 14 0.89 6.94 -2.84
C MET A 14 1.80 8.17 -2.91
N ILE A 15 1.25 9.38 -3.07
CA ILE A 15 2.03 10.61 -3.16
C ILE A 15 2.74 10.89 -1.83
N ILE A 16 2.02 10.77 -0.70
CA ILE A 16 2.61 10.95 0.62
C ILE A 16 3.71 9.91 0.87
N GLY A 17 3.43 8.65 0.54
CA GLY A 17 4.40 7.57 0.68
C GLY A 17 5.65 7.80 -0.16
N TYR A 18 5.47 8.28 -1.40
CA TYR A 18 6.57 8.66 -2.28
C TYR A 18 7.41 9.79 -1.68
N ILE A 19 6.80 10.86 -1.17
CA ILE A 19 7.54 11.98 -0.56
C ILE A 19 8.39 11.51 0.62
N ILE A 20 7.85 10.66 1.49
CA ILE A 20 8.60 10.11 2.64
C ILE A 20 9.75 9.22 2.15
N SER A 21 9.53 8.43 1.10
CA SER A 21 10.54 7.53 0.56
C SER A 21 11.74 8.25 -0.06
N LEU A 22 11.62 9.54 -0.41
CA LEU A 22 12.76 10.36 -0.84
C LEU A 22 13.81 10.54 0.27
N SER A 23 13.41 10.44 1.55
CA SER A 23 14.34 10.47 2.69
C SER A 23 14.77 9.07 3.14
N PHE A 24 13.99 8.04 2.81
CA PHE A 24 14.20 6.66 3.24
C PHE A 24 13.85 5.70 2.09
N GLU A 25 14.81 5.47 1.19
CA GLU A 25 14.56 4.71 -0.04
C GLU A 25 14.03 3.29 0.22
N TRP A 26 14.49 2.64 1.29
CA TRP A 26 14.02 1.30 1.68
C TRP A 26 12.53 1.26 2.04
N LEU A 27 11.92 2.40 2.40
CA LEU A 27 10.48 2.51 2.67
C LEU A 27 9.64 2.66 1.40
N PHE A 28 10.26 2.88 0.23
CA PHE A 28 9.54 3.09 -1.03
C PHE A 28 8.48 2.02 -1.33
N PRO A 29 8.78 0.71 -1.29
CA PRO A 29 7.81 -0.32 -1.67
C PRO A 29 6.61 -0.34 -0.72
N VAL A 30 6.87 -0.30 0.59
CA VAL A 30 5.82 -0.39 1.59
C VAL A 30 4.97 0.87 1.62
N LEU A 31 5.56 2.07 1.57
CA LEU A 31 4.81 3.32 1.70
C LEU A 31 4.01 3.69 0.45
N THR A 32 4.40 3.22 -0.72
CA THR A 32 3.65 3.45 -1.96
C THR A 32 2.61 2.33 -2.16
N PHE A 33 3.04 1.20 -2.72
CA PHE A 33 2.16 0.10 -3.12
C PHE A 33 1.62 -0.69 -1.92
N GLY A 34 2.40 -0.81 -0.84
CA GLY A 34 1.96 -1.51 0.36
C GLY A 34 0.79 -0.80 1.06
N VAL A 35 0.99 0.45 1.48
CA VAL A 35 -0.04 1.22 2.20
C VAL A 35 -1.25 1.48 1.29
N ALA A 36 -1.07 1.67 -0.02
CA ALA A 36 -2.18 1.74 -0.97
C ALA A 36 -3.01 0.44 -0.99
N GLY A 37 -2.34 -0.73 -1.01
CA GLY A 37 -3.00 -2.03 -0.91
C GLY A 37 -3.76 -2.18 0.41
N LEU A 38 -3.14 -1.82 1.53
CA LEU A 38 -3.78 -1.85 2.86
C LEU A 38 -4.99 -0.91 2.93
N TYR A 39 -4.89 0.28 2.34
CA TYR A 39 -5.98 1.25 2.27
C TYR A 39 -7.19 0.67 1.52
N LEU A 40 -6.95 0.03 0.37
CA LEU A 40 -8.00 -0.66 -0.38
C LEU A 40 -8.58 -1.85 0.40
N PHE A 41 -7.75 -2.61 1.11
CA PHE A 41 -8.21 -3.72 1.95
C PHE A 41 -9.19 -3.30 3.06
N ILE A 42 -8.97 -2.13 3.66
CA ILE A 42 -9.76 -1.61 4.79
C ILE A 42 -11.00 -0.85 4.28
N PHE A 43 -10.83 0.02 3.29
CA PHE A 43 -11.83 1.04 2.97
C PHE A 43 -12.56 0.81 1.65
N ALA A 44 -12.02 0.00 0.72
CA ALA A 44 -12.73 -0.25 -0.53
C ALA A 44 -13.92 -1.19 -0.29
N PRO A 45 -15.11 -0.89 -0.87
CA PRO A 45 -16.31 -1.71 -0.70
C PRO A 45 -16.29 -2.95 -1.60
N ILE A 46 -15.23 -3.76 -1.47
CA ILE A 46 -15.02 -4.98 -2.23
C ILE A 46 -15.76 -6.12 -1.56
N HIS A 47 -16.74 -6.68 -2.26
CA HIS A 47 -17.55 -7.79 -1.75
C HIS A 47 -16.84 -9.14 -1.93
N ASN A 48 -15.93 -9.23 -2.90
CA ASN A 48 -15.18 -10.45 -3.18
C ASN A 48 -14.02 -10.61 -2.18
N LYS A 49 -14.13 -11.61 -1.30
CA LYS A 49 -13.11 -11.95 -0.29
C LYS A 49 -11.73 -12.22 -0.91
N LEU A 50 -11.68 -12.83 -2.09
CA LEU A 50 -10.41 -13.17 -2.77
C LEU A 50 -9.65 -11.90 -3.16
N ILE A 51 -10.34 -10.94 -3.76
CA ILE A 51 -9.75 -9.63 -4.12
C ILE A 51 -9.27 -8.89 -2.87
N ARG A 52 -10.03 -8.99 -1.77
CA ARG A 52 -9.63 -8.38 -0.50
C ARG A 52 -8.34 -9.01 0.03
N TYR A 53 -8.23 -10.35 0.06
CA TYR A 53 -6.98 -11.00 0.46
C TYR A 53 -5.80 -10.72 -0.48
N PHE A 54 -6.06 -10.52 -1.78
CA PHE A 54 -5.03 -10.11 -2.73
C PHE A 54 -4.41 -8.76 -2.33
N PHE A 55 -5.20 -7.77 -1.90
CA PHE A 55 -4.66 -6.50 -1.42
C PHE A 55 -3.81 -6.64 -0.14
N LEU A 56 -4.20 -7.53 0.77
CA LEU A 56 -3.39 -7.85 1.94
C LEU A 56 -2.07 -8.52 1.54
N PHE A 57 -2.11 -9.42 0.56
CA PHE A 57 -0.93 -10.08 0.02
C PHE A 57 0.04 -9.07 -0.64
N VAL A 58 -0.49 -8.13 -1.43
CA VAL A 58 0.29 -7.02 -2.00
C VAL A 58 0.98 -6.21 -0.89
N PHE A 59 0.26 -5.90 0.20
CA PHE A 59 0.87 -5.23 1.35
C PHE A 59 2.02 -6.04 1.97
N LEU A 60 1.80 -7.34 2.20
CA LEU A 60 2.82 -8.22 2.80
C LEU A 60 4.08 -8.33 1.95
N ILE A 61 3.95 -8.49 0.62
CA ILE A 61 5.11 -8.51 -0.28
C ILE A 61 5.88 -7.20 -0.20
N ASN A 62 5.19 -6.06 -0.27
CA ASN A 62 5.85 -4.76 -0.21
C ASN A 62 6.51 -4.48 1.14
N LEU A 63 5.93 -4.98 2.24
CA LEU A 63 6.54 -4.94 3.56
C LEU A 63 7.82 -5.78 3.59
N LEU A 64 7.78 -7.01 3.08
CA LEU A 64 8.96 -7.88 3.01
C LEU A 64 10.06 -7.29 2.12
N SER A 65 9.71 -6.74 0.95
CA SER A 65 10.67 -6.05 0.08
C SER A 65 11.29 -4.84 0.77
N SER A 66 10.50 -4.06 1.52
CA SER A 66 11.01 -2.93 2.29
C SER A 66 11.98 -3.38 3.40
N VAL A 67 11.68 -4.49 4.07
CA VAL A 67 12.58 -5.10 5.06
C VAL A 67 13.86 -5.63 4.40
N ALA A 68 13.77 -6.27 3.24
CA ALA A 68 14.94 -6.75 2.50
C ALA A 68 15.85 -5.58 2.09
N LEU A 69 15.28 -4.50 1.55
CA LEU A 69 16.01 -3.28 1.22
C LEU A 69 16.65 -2.64 2.47
N TYR A 70 15.96 -2.64 3.61
CA TYR A 70 16.51 -2.14 4.88
C TYR A 70 17.71 -2.96 5.35
N LEU A 71 17.61 -4.29 5.25
CA LEU A 71 18.68 -5.22 5.62
C LEU A 71 19.79 -5.34 4.56
N LYS A 72 19.61 -4.72 3.39
CA LYS A 72 20.49 -4.83 2.21
C LYS A 72 20.69 -6.29 1.76
N VAL A 73 19.63 -7.09 1.83
CA VAL A 73 19.57 -8.49 1.40
C VAL A 73 18.82 -8.61 0.08
#